data_AF-X0YC61-F1
#
_entry.id   AF-X0YC61-F1
#
_cell.length_a   1.000
_cell.length_b   1.000
_cell.length_c   1.000
_cell.angle_alpha   90.00
_cell.angle_beta   90.00
_cell.angle_gamma   90.00
#
_symmetry.space_group_name_H-M   'P 1'
#
loop_
_entity.id
_entity.type
_entity.pdbx_description
1 polymer ?
#
loop_
_entity_poly.entity_id
_entity_poly.type
_entity_poly.pdbx_seq_one_letter_code
_entity_poly.pdbx_strand_id
1 'polypeptide(L)'
;IFEKKAVEIGGGDTHRFSLDEFLLKDTHLRYYKGDVEKILKDVNKIASFTKKIEIEIEKVEDVLVAAKNGADIIMMDNFSPDQVEEAINLLKQNNLRDNVIIEVSGGIHPE
;
A
#
# COMPACT_ATOMS: atom_id res chain seq x y z
N ILE A 1 -11.92 7.65 17.61
CA ILE A 1 -11.35 8.97 17.97
C ILE A 1 -10.30 8.82 19.07
N PHE A 2 -10.66 8.33 20.26
CA PHE A 2 -9.72 8.28 21.41
C PHE A 2 -8.49 7.40 21.16
N GLU A 3 -8.63 6.23 20.52
CA GLU A 3 -7.48 5.36 20.21
C GLU A 3 -6.49 6.02 19.23
N LYS A 4 -6.99 6.63 18.16
CA LYS A 4 -6.16 7.42 17.22
C LYS A 4 -5.46 8.58 17.94
N LYS A 5 -6.16 9.26 18.87
CA LYS A 5 -5.54 10.32 19.67
C LYS A 5 -4.45 9.80 20.61
N ALA A 6 -4.62 8.60 21.17
CA ALA A 6 -3.60 7.97 21.98
C ALA A 6 -2.34 7.62 21.16
N VAL A 7 -2.51 7.12 19.93
CA VAL A 7 -1.39 6.87 18.98
C VAL A 7 -0.63 8.15 18.68
N GLU A 8 -1.34 9.24 18.33
CA GLU A 8 -0.74 10.55 18.06
C GLU A 8 0.03 11.10 19.27
N ILE A 9 -0.53 11.00 20.48
CA ILE A 9 0.14 11.41 21.73
C ILE A 9 1.41 10.57 21.98
N GLY A 10 1.38 9.29 21.62
CA GLY A 10 2.54 8.40 21.65
C GLY A 10 3.59 8.68 20.57
N GLY A 11 3.33 9.63 19.66
CA GLY A 11 4.23 10.00 18.56
C GLY A 11 4.06 9.17 17.29
N GLY A 12 3.05 8.32 17.19
CA GLY A 12 2.74 7.57 15.98
C GLY A 12 1.92 8.37 14.97
N ASP A 13 2.03 8.01 13.68
CA ASP A 13 1.10 8.48 12.65
C ASP A 13 -0.23 7.72 12.77
N THR A 14 -1.34 8.42 12.60
CA THR A 14 -2.66 7.84 12.82
C THR A 14 -3.16 7.00 11.64
N HIS A 15 -2.49 7.00 10.49
CA HIS A 15 -3.00 6.42 9.23
C HIS A 15 -4.40 6.97 8.90
N ARG A 16 -5.16 6.29 8.03
CA ARG A 16 -6.52 6.69 7.66
C ARG A 16 -7.48 6.70 8.85
N PHE A 17 -8.36 7.70 8.86
CA PHE A 17 -9.36 7.88 9.91
C PHE A 17 -10.73 7.27 9.56
N SER A 18 -11.06 7.25 8.28
CA SER A 18 -12.35 6.82 7.74
C SER A 18 -12.14 6.01 6.45
N LEU A 19 -13.24 5.71 5.75
CA LEU A 19 -13.22 5.07 4.42
C LEU A 19 -13.13 6.09 3.26
N ASP A 20 -12.86 7.37 3.57
CA ASP A 20 -12.75 8.42 2.54
C ASP A 20 -11.44 8.34 1.74
N GLU A 21 -10.50 7.50 2.17
CA GLU A 21 -9.23 7.18 1.52
C GLU A 21 -9.30 5.75 0.97
N PHE A 22 -8.76 5.55 -0.24
CA PHE A 22 -8.79 4.25 -0.90
C PHE A 22 -7.71 3.35 -0.30
N LEU A 23 -8.13 2.31 0.43
CA LEU A 23 -7.27 1.18 0.80
C LEU A 23 -7.80 -0.10 0.15
N LEU A 24 -7.08 -0.58 -0.84
CA LEU A 24 -7.38 -1.79 -1.59
C LEU A 24 -6.75 -2.99 -0.86
N LYS A 25 -7.53 -3.59 0.03
CA LYS A 25 -7.16 -4.82 0.74
C LYS A 25 -7.12 -6.08 -0.13
N ASP A 26 -6.53 -7.15 0.40
CA ASP A 26 -6.57 -8.53 -0.11
C ASP A 26 -7.96 -8.98 -0.62
N THR A 27 -9.00 -8.58 0.09
CA THR A 27 -10.39 -8.97 -0.18
C THR A 27 -10.91 -8.31 -1.46
N HIS A 28 -10.51 -7.08 -1.74
CA HIS A 28 -10.82 -6.41 -3.00
C HIS A 28 -10.05 -7.08 -4.13
N LEU A 29 -8.74 -7.37 -3.93
CA LEU A 29 -7.94 -8.09 -4.92
C LEU A 29 -8.55 -9.45 -5.27
N ARG A 30 -9.04 -10.21 -4.28
CA ARG A 30 -9.75 -11.49 -4.51
C ARG A 30 -10.98 -11.33 -5.41
N TYR A 31 -11.75 -10.25 -5.28
CA TYR A 31 -12.87 -9.97 -6.19
C TYR A 31 -12.40 -9.77 -7.65
N TYR A 32 -11.21 -9.18 -7.82
CA TYR A 32 -10.54 -9.02 -9.11
C TYR A 32 -9.72 -10.26 -9.53
N LYS A 33 -9.84 -11.38 -8.82
CA LYS A 33 -9.07 -12.62 -9.05
C LYS A 33 -7.55 -12.44 -8.93
N GLY A 34 -7.12 -11.50 -8.08
CA GLY A 34 -5.70 -11.14 -7.89
C GLY A 34 -5.14 -10.20 -8.94
N ASP A 35 -5.96 -9.67 -9.85
CA ASP A 35 -5.51 -8.77 -10.92
C ASP A 35 -5.30 -7.33 -10.40
N VAL A 36 -4.05 -7.04 -10.00
CA VAL A 36 -3.61 -5.75 -9.45
C VAL A 36 -3.75 -4.61 -10.45
N GLU A 37 -3.39 -4.84 -11.72
CA GLU A 37 -3.52 -3.83 -12.78
C GLU A 37 -4.99 -3.45 -12.97
N LYS A 38 -5.87 -4.44 -13.06
CA LYS A 38 -7.28 -4.21 -13.33
C LYS A 38 -7.97 -3.45 -12.20
N ILE A 39 -7.72 -3.82 -10.93
CA ILE A 39 -8.34 -3.10 -9.80
C ILE A 39 -7.88 -1.64 -9.76
N LEU A 40 -6.58 -1.39 -9.93
CA LEU A 40 -6.04 -0.02 -9.92
C LEU A 40 -6.58 0.79 -11.09
N LYS A 41 -6.69 0.20 -12.28
CA LYS A 41 -7.29 0.87 -13.44
C LYS A 41 -8.74 1.28 -13.22
N ASP A 42 -9.53 0.45 -12.54
CA ASP A 42 -10.93 0.77 -12.25
C ASP A 42 -11.06 1.79 -11.12
N VAL A 43 -10.23 1.69 -10.08
CA VAL A 43 -10.20 2.65 -8.97
C VAL A 43 -9.74 4.03 -9.44
N ASN A 44 -8.73 4.11 -10.29
CA ASN A 44 -8.26 5.38 -10.87
C ASN A 44 -9.34 6.14 -11.67
N LYS A 45 -10.38 5.46 -12.19
CA LYS A 45 -11.49 6.13 -12.89
C LYS A 45 -12.47 6.83 -11.94
N ILE A 46 -12.54 6.39 -10.69
CA ILE A 46 -13.50 6.87 -9.70
C ILE A 46 -12.85 7.66 -8.56
N ALA A 47 -11.55 7.47 -8.35
CA ALA A 47 -10.80 8.18 -7.32
C ALA A 47 -10.73 9.67 -7.66
N SER A 48 -11.00 10.52 -6.66
CA SER A 48 -10.72 11.95 -6.79
C SER A 48 -9.22 12.16 -6.84
N PHE A 49 -8.75 13.08 -7.69
CA PHE A 49 -7.34 13.49 -7.76
C PHE A 49 -6.77 14.02 -6.43
N THR A 50 -7.62 14.31 -5.43
CA THR A 50 -7.23 14.75 -4.09
C THR A 50 -7.00 13.60 -3.11
N LYS A 51 -7.34 12.37 -3.48
CA LYS A 51 -7.30 11.19 -2.62
C LYS A 51 -6.19 10.25 -3.08
N LYS A 52 -5.42 9.74 -2.12
CA LYS A 52 -4.42 8.72 -2.38
C LYS A 52 -5.07 7.34 -2.52
N ILE A 53 -4.46 6.50 -3.34
CA ILE A 53 -4.78 5.10 -3.52
C ILE A 53 -3.66 4.26 -2.89
N GLU A 54 -4.03 3.56 -1.82
CA GLU A 54 -3.20 2.59 -1.15
C GLU A 54 -3.64 1.17 -1.53
N ILE A 55 -2.69 0.27 -1.71
CA ILE A 55 -2.96 -1.14 -2.03
C ILE A 55 -2.10 -2.08 -1.19
N GLU A 56 -2.74 -3.10 -0.63
CA GLU A 56 -2.07 -4.22 0.03
C GLU A 56 -1.53 -5.19 -1.02
N ILE A 57 -0.26 -5.54 -0.88
CA ILE A 57 0.45 -6.48 -1.74
C ILE A 57 1.06 -7.57 -0.85
N GLU A 58 0.85 -8.82 -1.24
CA GLU A 58 1.35 -10.02 -0.54
C GLU A 58 2.55 -10.67 -1.27
N LYS A 59 2.92 -10.15 -2.46
CA LYS A 59 3.99 -10.72 -3.30
C LYS A 59 4.86 -9.65 -3.94
N VAL A 60 6.18 -9.88 -3.94
CA VAL A 60 7.17 -8.95 -4.50
C VAL A 60 6.89 -8.63 -5.99
N GLU A 61 6.47 -9.63 -6.76
CA GLU A 61 6.18 -9.50 -8.20
C GLU A 61 5.09 -8.46 -8.52
N ASP A 62 4.13 -8.28 -7.61
CA ASP A 62 2.99 -7.37 -7.79
C ASP A 62 3.35 -5.90 -7.46
N VAL A 63 4.47 -5.65 -6.78
CA VAL A 63 4.90 -4.30 -6.39
C VAL A 63 5.16 -3.41 -7.60
N LEU A 64 5.77 -3.95 -8.66
CA LEU A 64 5.97 -3.20 -9.91
C LEU A 64 4.66 -2.93 -10.63
N VAL A 65 3.74 -3.90 -10.60
CA VAL A 65 2.42 -3.75 -11.23
C VAL A 65 1.67 -2.63 -10.54
N ALA A 66 1.68 -2.60 -9.20
CA ALA A 66 1.05 -1.54 -8.43
C ALA A 66 1.64 -0.15 -8.73
N ALA A 67 2.97 -0.03 -8.69
CA ALA A 67 3.65 1.25 -8.91
C ALA A 67 3.45 1.81 -10.34
N LYS A 68 3.36 0.93 -11.36
CA LYS A 68 3.12 1.35 -12.75
C LYS A 68 1.68 1.76 -13.02
N ASN A 69 0.74 1.32 -12.18
CA ASN A 69 -0.70 1.48 -12.41
C ASN A 69 -1.36 2.47 -11.45
N GLY A 70 -0.58 3.36 -10.84
CA GLY A 70 -1.12 4.52 -10.10
C GLY A 70 -1.51 4.22 -8.66
N ALA A 71 -0.86 3.26 -8.00
CA ALA A 71 -0.85 3.22 -6.55
C ALA A 71 0.03 4.37 -6.01
N ASP A 72 -0.48 5.17 -5.08
CA ASP A 72 0.30 6.19 -4.37
C ASP A 72 1.09 5.59 -3.20
N ILE A 73 0.51 4.57 -2.58
CA ILE A 73 1.06 3.86 -1.42
C ILE A 73 0.98 2.37 -1.69
N ILE A 74 2.09 1.66 -1.48
CA ILE A 74 2.16 0.20 -1.53
C ILE A 74 2.41 -0.31 -0.12
N MET A 75 1.41 -0.99 0.43
CA MET A 75 1.53 -1.69 1.72
C MET A 75 2.00 -3.12 1.47
N MET A 76 3.22 -3.43 1.92
CA MET A 76 3.80 -4.77 1.91
C MET A 76 3.29 -5.51 3.15
N ASP A 77 2.25 -6.33 2.99
CA ASP A 77 1.63 -7.04 4.11
C ASP A 77 2.30 -8.39 4.37
N ASN A 78 2.81 -8.57 5.59
CA ASN A 78 3.52 -9.77 6.06
C ASN A 78 4.77 -10.14 5.23
N PHE A 79 5.45 -9.16 4.64
CA PHE A 79 6.73 -9.39 3.95
C PHE A 79 7.84 -9.66 4.98
N SER A 80 8.74 -10.58 4.66
CA SER A 80 10.01 -10.68 5.36
C SER A 80 10.91 -9.47 5.04
N PRO A 81 11.90 -9.13 5.89
CA PRO A 81 12.86 -8.06 5.59
C PRO A 81 13.56 -8.23 4.23
N ASP A 82 13.90 -9.47 3.85
CA ASP A 82 14.52 -9.79 2.56
C ASP A 82 13.56 -9.48 1.39
N GLN A 83 12.26 -9.81 1.53
CA GLN A 83 11.26 -9.48 0.53
C GLN A 83 11.04 -7.97 0.39
N VAL A 84 11.09 -7.23 1.51
CA VAL A 84 11.02 -5.76 1.49
C VAL A 84 12.21 -5.17 0.74
N GLU A 85 13.43 -5.66 1.01
CA GLU A 85 14.63 -5.23 0.31
C GLU A 85 14.55 -5.53 -1.19
N GLU A 86 14.11 -6.74 -1.55
CA GLU A 86 13.90 -7.15 -2.95
C GLU A 86 12.91 -6.21 -3.66
N ALA A 87 11.76 -5.95 -3.04
CA ALA A 87 10.73 -5.07 -3.60
C ALA A 87 11.23 -3.62 -3.77
N ILE A 88 11.95 -3.08 -2.80
CA ILE A 88 12.55 -1.74 -2.90
C ILE A 88 13.58 -1.69 -4.04
N ASN A 89 14.44 -2.69 -4.15
CA ASN A 89 15.45 -2.77 -5.21
C ASN A 89 14.81 -2.89 -6.59
N LEU A 90 13.74 -3.68 -6.71
CA LEU A 90 12.96 -3.82 -7.93
C LEU A 90 12.35 -2.49 -8.38
N LEU A 91 11.79 -1.70 -7.45
CA LEU A 91 11.29 -0.35 -7.72
C LEU A 91 12.40 0.62 -8.15
N LYS A 92 13.57 0.58 -7.49
CA LYS A 92 14.73 1.42 -7.85
C LYS A 92 15.23 1.11 -9.26
N GLN A 93 15.41 -0.16 -9.60
CA GLN A 93 15.85 -0.60 -10.92
C GLN A 93 14.92 -0.14 -12.05
N ASN A 94 13.64 0.06 -11.74
CA ASN A 94 12.64 0.56 -12.69
C ASN A 94 12.41 2.07 -12.61
N ASN A 95 13.18 2.83 -11.80
CA ASN A 95 12.99 4.27 -11.55
C ASN A 95 11.59 4.62 -11.03
N LEU A 96 10.98 3.74 -10.23
CA LEU A 96 9.64 3.92 -9.67
C LEU A 96 9.64 4.15 -8.16
N ARG A 97 10.78 3.97 -7.49
CA ARG A 97 10.85 4.05 -6.02
C ARG A 97 10.39 5.39 -5.47
N ASP A 98 10.68 6.49 -6.16
CA ASP A 98 10.33 7.84 -5.69
C ASP A 98 8.88 8.22 -6.01
N ASN A 99 8.18 7.42 -6.82
CA ASN A 99 6.79 7.66 -7.21
C ASN A 99 5.78 7.07 -6.23
N VAL A 100 6.22 6.24 -5.29
CA VAL A 100 5.36 5.52 -4.35
C VAL A 100 5.87 5.66 -2.92
N ILE A 101 4.93 5.77 -1.99
CA ILE A 101 5.20 5.58 -0.57
C ILE A 101 5.19 4.08 -0.29
N ILE A 102 6.17 3.61 0.49
CA ILE A 102 6.23 2.23 0.94
C ILE A 102 5.78 2.18 2.40
N GLU A 103 4.79 1.35 2.65
CA GLU A 103 4.36 0.95 3.98
C GLU A 103 4.67 -0.54 4.17
N VAL A 104 5.10 -0.93 5.37
CA VAL A 104 5.30 -2.33 5.75
C VAL A 104 4.36 -2.61 6.92
N SER A 105 3.63 -3.72 6.84
CA SER A 105 2.63 -4.11 7.83
C SER A 105 2.68 -5.62 8.07
N GLY A 106 2.04 -6.08 9.14
CA GLY A 106 1.96 -7.48 9.51
C GLY A 106 3.19 -7.96 10.30
N GLY A 107 2.96 -8.53 11.49
CA GLY A 107 4.03 -9.14 12.30
C GLY A 107 5.11 -8.18 12.82
N ILE A 108 4.83 -6.87 12.91
CA ILE A 108 5.80 -5.88 13.42
C ILE A 108 5.72 -5.83 14.95
N HIS A 109 6.84 -6.09 15.59
CA HIS A 109 7.00 -6.05 17.04
C HIS A 109 8.13 -5.08 17.44
N PRO A 110 8.18 -4.63 18.71
CA PRO A 110 9.23 -3.73 19.18
C PRO A 110 10.64 -4.35 19.22
N GLU A 111 10.73 -5.68 19.35
CA GLU A 111 11.97 -6.45 19.25
C GLU A 111 12.52 -6.58 17.82
#